data_AF-A0A920IAM7-F1
#
_entry.id   AF-A0A920IAM7-F1
#
_cell.length_a   1.000
_cell.length_b   1.000
_cell.length_c   1.000
_cell.angle_alpha   90.00
_cell.angle_beta   90.00
_cell.angle_gamma   90.00
#
_symmetry.space_group_name_H-M   'P 1'
#
loop_
_entity.id
_entity.type
_entity.pdbx_description
1 polymer ?
#
loop_
_entity_poly.entity_id
_entity_poly.type
_entity_poly.pdbx_seq_one_letter_code
_entity_poly.pdbx_strand_id
1 'polypeptide(L)'
;MCPILKYRNKKAFAFAVDLGIAMQLTNIARDVREDACMGRRYLPSDWVNDMSPTDILEASKKPNSKNAQLVKTAIIKLLCLADQYYRSGVKGLVFFTMEGTFSYWCCRVCLSKNRNPIDCQKS
;
A
#
# COMPACT_ATOMS: atom_id res chain seq x y z
N MET A 1 10.52 -19.52 7.57
CA MET A 1 11.45 -20.44 6.88
C MET A 1 10.62 -21.44 6.09
N CYS A 2 10.82 -21.56 4.77
CA CYS A 2 10.11 -22.54 3.95
C CYS A 2 11.05 -23.07 2.84
N PRO A 3 11.53 -24.33 2.92
CA PRO A 3 12.37 -24.92 1.88
C PRO A 3 11.61 -26.03 1.15
N ILE A 4 10.60 -25.71 0.32
CA ILE A 4 9.84 -26.75 -0.41
C ILE A 4 9.66 -26.50 -1.91
N LEU A 5 9.87 -25.30 -2.44
CA LEU A 5 9.79 -25.10 -3.89
C LEU A 5 11.16 -25.34 -4.55
N LYS A 6 11.41 -26.61 -4.90
CA LYS A 6 12.44 -27.05 -5.86
C LYS A 6 12.15 -26.51 -7.27
N TYR A 7 12.06 -25.19 -7.45
CA TYR A 7 11.99 -24.56 -8.76
C TYR A 7 13.19 -23.63 -8.95
N ARG A 8 14.14 -24.09 -9.77
CA ARG A 8 15.41 -23.43 -10.11
C ARG A 8 15.20 -22.29 -11.11
N ASN A 9 14.40 -21.28 -10.76
CA ASN A 9 14.40 -20.05 -11.52
C ASN A 9 14.46 -18.85 -10.56
N LYS A 10 15.69 -18.39 -10.28
CA LYS A 10 15.96 -17.23 -9.40
C LYS A 10 15.11 -16.00 -9.79
N LYS A 11 14.80 -15.86 -11.08
CA LYS A 11 13.94 -14.78 -11.59
C LYS A 11 12.50 -14.91 -11.08
N ALA A 12 11.91 -16.11 -11.13
CA ALA A 12 10.55 -16.35 -10.64
C ALA A 12 10.42 -16.06 -9.13
N PHE A 13 11.45 -16.37 -8.34
CA PHE A 13 11.48 -16.03 -6.92
C PHE A 13 11.54 -14.51 -6.69
N ALA A 14 12.39 -13.79 -7.42
CA ALA A 14 12.48 -12.33 -7.31
C ALA A 14 11.13 -11.65 -7.62
N PHE A 15 10.43 -12.13 -8.64
CA PHE A 15 9.10 -11.59 -8.98
C PHE A 15 8.02 -11.92 -7.96
N ALA A 16 8.08 -13.10 -7.33
CA ALA A 16 7.19 -13.43 -6.21
C ALA A 16 7.45 -12.54 -4.98
N VAL A 17 8.73 -12.20 -4.72
CA VAL A 17 9.11 -11.25 -3.67
C VAL A 17 8.56 -9.86 -3.99
N ASP A 18 8.75 -9.37 -5.21
CA ASP A 18 8.22 -8.06 -5.64
C ASP A 18 6.70 -7.98 -5.47
N LEU A 19 5.98 -9.04 -5.86
CA LEU A 19 4.53 -9.09 -5.68
C LEU A 19 4.12 -9.04 -4.20
N GLY A 20 4.86 -9.75 -3.33
CA GLY A 20 4.65 -9.70 -1.89
C GLY A 20 4.89 -8.30 -1.31
N ILE A 21 5.94 -7.61 -1.75
CA ILE A 21 6.22 -6.22 -1.35
C ILE A 21 5.08 -5.30 -1.80
N ALA A 22 4.64 -5.42 -3.05
CA ALA A 22 3.55 -4.61 -3.59
C ALA A 22 2.25 -4.75 -2.77
N MET A 23 1.91 -5.99 -2.40
CA MET A 23 0.73 -6.28 -1.58
C MET A 23 0.85 -5.67 -0.18
N GLN A 24 2.01 -5.79 0.45
CA GLN A 24 2.23 -5.22 1.79
C GLN A 24 2.17 -3.69 1.78
N LEU A 25 2.75 -3.04 0.77
CA LEU A 25 2.65 -1.58 0.61
C LEU A 25 1.20 -1.13 0.42
N THR A 26 0.41 -1.90 -0.32
CA THR A 26 -1.02 -1.62 -0.53
C THR A 26 -1.83 -1.80 0.74
N ASN A 27 -1.56 -2.86 1.51
CA ASN A 27 -2.19 -3.08 2.83
C ASN A 27 -1.91 -1.90 3.77
N ILE A 28 -0.65 -1.45 3.86
CA ILE A 28 -0.26 -0.29 4.67
C ILE A 28 -1.00 0.98 4.21
N ALA A 29 -1.04 1.24 2.90
CA ALA A 29 -1.67 2.44 2.35
C ALA A 29 -3.19 2.47 2.57
N ARG A 30 -3.81 1.30 2.64
CA ARG A 30 -5.26 1.10 2.80
C ARG A 30 -5.70 1.22 4.26
N ASP A 31 -4.93 0.64 5.17
CA ASP A 31 -5.32 0.46 6.57
C ASP A 31 -4.72 1.56 7.48
N VAL A 32 -4.18 2.66 6.93
CA VAL A 32 -3.55 3.77 7.68
C VAL A 32 -4.39 4.28 8.85
N ARG A 33 -5.71 4.44 8.63
CA ARG A 33 -6.62 5.00 9.64
C ARG A 33 -6.90 3.98 10.74
N GLU A 34 -7.14 2.74 10.34
CA GLU A 34 -7.38 1.60 11.23
C GLU A 34 -6.14 1.33 12.09
N ASP A 35 -4.95 1.35 11.49
CA ASP A 35 -3.67 1.23 12.19
C ASP A 35 -3.48 2.38 13.18
N ALA A 36 -3.77 3.60 12.78
CA ALA A 36 -3.70 4.77 13.66
C ALA A 36 -4.67 4.67 14.84
N CYS A 37 -5.87 4.10 14.63
CA CYS A 37 -6.84 3.80 15.68
C CYS A 37 -6.32 2.77 16.69
N MET A 38 -5.52 1.80 16.23
CA MET A 38 -4.83 0.84 17.08
C MET A 38 -3.55 1.40 17.73
N GLY A 39 -3.26 2.71 17.56
CA GLY A 39 -2.05 3.35 18.07
C GLY A 39 -0.78 2.97 17.32
N ARG A 40 -0.91 2.43 16.10
CA ARG A 40 0.20 2.00 15.25
C ARG A 40 0.40 2.96 14.09
N ARG A 41 1.64 3.09 13.61
CA ARG A 41 1.99 3.88 12.43
C ARG A 41 2.98 3.10 11.58
N TYR A 42 2.54 2.71 10.38
CA TYR A 42 3.38 2.08 9.37
C TYR A 42 3.82 3.06 8.26
N LEU A 43 3.26 4.28 8.24
CA LEU A 43 3.77 5.36 7.41
C LEU A 43 5.17 5.79 7.88
N PRO A 44 6.12 6.03 6.96
CA PRO A 44 7.41 6.63 7.31
C PRO A 44 7.23 7.98 8.01
N SER A 45 7.89 8.17 9.16
CA SER A 45 7.84 9.40 9.95
C SER A 45 8.17 10.64 9.12
N ASP A 46 9.21 10.54 8.30
CA ASP A 46 9.72 11.65 7.48
C ASP A 46 8.71 12.14 6.44
N TRP A 47 7.73 11.31 6.07
CA TRP A 47 6.73 11.66 5.06
C TRP A 47 5.54 12.41 5.66
N VAL A 48 5.35 12.29 6.97
CA VAL A 48 4.24 12.89 7.71
C VAL A 48 4.71 13.90 8.75
N ASN A 49 5.98 14.32 8.72
CA ASN A 49 6.59 15.22 9.73
C ASN A 49 6.45 14.68 11.16
N ASP A 50 6.84 13.42 11.37
CA ASP A 50 6.82 12.75 12.69
C ASP A 50 5.45 12.64 13.37
N MET A 51 4.38 12.90 12.61
CA MET A 51 3.00 12.87 13.08
C MET A 51 2.65 11.61 13.88
N SER A 52 2.04 11.80 15.05
CA SER A 52 1.60 10.68 15.89
C SER A 52 0.38 9.96 15.30
N PRO A 53 0.08 8.72 15.72
CA PRO A 53 -1.15 8.03 15.33
C PRO A 53 -2.41 8.86 15.62
N THR A 54 -2.45 9.56 16.75
CA THR A 54 -3.55 10.46 17.11
C THR A 54 -3.70 11.63 16.16
N ASP A 55 -2.58 12.22 15.71
CA ASP A 55 -2.61 13.32 14.74
C ASP A 55 -3.08 12.85 13.35
N ILE A 56 -2.76 11.62 12.95
CA ILE A 56 -3.25 11.01 11.70
C ILE A 56 -4.78 10.85 11.76
N LEU A 57 -5.33 10.44 12.91
CA LEU A 57 -6.78 10.33 13.10
C LEU A 57 -7.46 11.71 13.05
N GLU A 58 -6.89 12.72 13.68
CA GLU A 58 -7.40 14.09 13.63
C GLU A 58 -7.32 14.68 12.21
N ALA A 59 -6.24 14.39 11.48
CA ALA A 59 -6.09 14.74 10.07
C ALA A 59 -7.19 14.09 9.22
N SER A 60 -7.55 12.83 9.50
CA SER A 60 -8.64 12.14 8.79
C SER A 60 -10.00 12.78 9.02
N LYS A 61 -10.24 13.43 10.16
CA LYS A 61 -11.50 14.16 10.44
C LYS A 61 -11.56 15.52 9.73
N LYS A 62 -10.42 16.11 9.38
CA LYS A 62 -10.29 17.45 8.77
C LYS A 62 -9.62 17.36 7.39
N PRO A 63 -10.34 16.98 6.33
CA PRO A 63 -9.77 16.70 5.01
C PRO A 63 -9.08 17.90 4.34
N ASN A 64 -9.44 19.14 4.72
CA ASN A 64 -8.83 20.36 4.21
C ASN A 64 -7.59 20.83 5.00
N SER A 65 -7.18 20.09 6.03
CA SER A 65 -5.99 20.45 6.82
C SER A 65 -4.70 20.14 6.07
N LYS A 66 -3.63 20.90 6.34
CA LYS A 66 -2.28 20.62 5.82
C LYS A 66 -1.81 19.21 6.19
N ASN A 67 -2.17 18.73 7.37
CA ASN A 67 -1.85 17.39 7.86
C ASN A 67 -2.55 16.29 7.04
N ALA A 68 -3.84 16.48 6.71
CA ALA A 68 -4.56 15.55 5.86
C ALA A 68 -3.94 15.45 4.46
N GLN A 69 -3.48 16.57 3.91
CA GLN A 69 -2.77 16.58 2.64
C GLN A 69 -1.44 15.82 2.71
N LEU A 70 -0.65 16.01 3.78
CA LEU A 70 0.60 15.26 3.98
C LEU A 70 0.37 13.75 4.05
N VAL A 71 -0.61 13.31 4.86
CA VAL A 71 -0.98 11.89 4.96
C VAL A 71 -1.42 11.35 3.60
N LYS A 72 -2.25 12.10 2.87
CA LYS A 72 -2.68 11.75 1.52
C LYS A 72 -1.49 11.63 0.55
N THR A 73 -0.55 12.56 0.59
CA THR A 73 0.67 12.51 -0.23
C THR A 73 1.53 11.29 0.13
N ALA A 74 1.67 10.97 1.42
CA ALA A 74 2.41 9.80 1.88
C ALA A 74 1.76 8.49 1.38
N ILE A 75 0.44 8.39 1.45
CA ILE A 75 -0.34 7.28 0.93
C ILE A 75 -0.15 7.14 -0.59
N ILE A 76 -0.25 8.23 -1.34
CA ILE A 76 -0.04 8.21 -2.81
C ILE A 76 1.36 7.74 -3.15
N LYS A 77 2.37 8.18 -2.40
CA LYS A 77 3.75 7.70 -2.57
C LYS A 77 3.85 6.18 -2.34
N LEU A 78 3.21 5.63 -1.30
CA LEU A 78 3.17 4.19 -1.06
C LEU A 78 2.51 3.43 -2.22
N LEU A 79 1.37 3.91 -2.70
CA LEU A 79 0.68 3.29 -3.84
C LEU A 79 1.51 3.35 -5.11
N CYS A 80 2.23 4.44 -5.35
CA CYS A 80 3.13 4.57 -6.50
C CYS A 80 4.30 3.57 -6.40
N LEU A 81 4.86 3.35 -5.21
CA LEU A 81 5.85 2.30 -4.97
C LEU A 81 5.25 0.91 -5.17
N ALA A 82 4.05 0.65 -4.63
CA ALA A 82 3.35 -0.60 -4.83
C ALA A 82 3.12 -0.90 -6.31
N ASP A 83 2.70 0.08 -7.11
CA ASP A 83 2.51 -0.07 -8.56
C ASP A 83 3.83 -0.43 -9.29
N GLN A 84 4.96 0.14 -8.86
CA GLN A 84 6.27 -0.25 -9.42
C GLN A 84 6.60 -1.71 -9.14
N TYR A 85 6.39 -2.17 -7.91
CA TYR A 85 6.60 -3.57 -7.54
C TYR A 85 5.58 -4.51 -8.21
N TYR A 86 4.32 -4.11 -8.36
CA TYR A 86 3.34 -4.86 -9.14
C TYR A 86 3.76 -5.02 -10.60
N ARG A 87 4.22 -3.94 -11.25
CA ARG A 87 4.73 -4.01 -12.63
C ARG A 87 5.95 -4.90 -12.76
N SER A 88 6.79 -4.97 -11.73
CA SER A 88 7.93 -5.91 -11.70
C SER A 88 7.43 -7.35 -11.52
N GLY A 89 6.63 -7.62 -10.47
CA GLY A 89 6.15 -8.95 -10.11
C GLY A 89 5.26 -9.61 -11.19
N VAL A 90 4.41 -8.83 -11.86
CA VAL A 90 3.53 -9.33 -12.94
C VAL A 90 4.33 -9.78 -14.17
N LYS A 91 5.54 -9.23 -14.41
CA LYS A 91 6.42 -9.72 -15.49
C LYS A 91 6.95 -11.14 -15.23
N GLY A 92 6.91 -11.60 -13.97
CA GLY A 92 7.38 -12.92 -13.58
C GLY A 92 6.33 -14.00 -13.42
N LEU A 93 5.06 -13.61 -13.31
CA LEU A 93 3.96 -14.50 -12.97
C LEU A 93 2.78 -14.18 -13.87
N VAL A 94 2.52 -15.07 -14.84
CA VAL A 94 1.43 -14.99 -15.82
C VAL A 94 0.04 -15.24 -15.19
N PHE A 95 -0.06 -15.43 -13.87
CA PHE A 95 -1.32 -15.75 -13.20
C PHE A 95 -1.42 -14.98 -11.89
N PHE A 96 -2.30 -13.98 -11.87
CA PHE A 96 -2.71 -13.29 -10.65
C PHE A 96 -3.43 -14.29 -9.73
N THR A 97 -3.00 -14.38 -8.47
CA THR A 97 -3.87 -14.90 -7.40
C THR A 97 -5.00 -13.90 -7.18
N MET A 98 -6.22 -14.39 -6.88
CA MET A 98 -7.43 -13.56 -6.71
C MET A 98 -7.22 -12.40 -5.70
N GLU A 99 -6.43 -12.61 -4.64
CA GLU A 99 -6.11 -11.58 -3.63
C GLU A 99 -5.21 -10.45 -4.16
N GLY A 100 -4.26 -10.78 -5.05
CA GLY A 100 -3.37 -9.81 -5.67
C GLY A 100 -4.10 -8.89 -6.64
N THR A 101 -5.13 -9.41 -7.32
CA THR A 101 -5.98 -8.64 -8.25
C THR A 101 -6.73 -7.53 -7.52
N PHE A 102 -7.29 -7.81 -6.34
CA PHE A 102 -8.04 -6.82 -5.56
C PHE A 102 -7.14 -5.69 -5.07
N SER A 103 -5.97 -6.02 -4.52
CA SER A 103 -5.02 -5.01 -4.03
C SER A 103 -4.46 -4.16 -5.18
N TYR A 104 -4.10 -4.77 -6.30
CA TYR A 104 -3.66 -4.03 -7.49
C TYR A 104 -4.76 -3.12 -8.05
N TRP A 105 -6.01 -3.62 -8.12
CA TRP A 105 -7.15 -2.83 -8.55
C TRP A 105 -7.42 -1.65 -7.61
N CYS A 106 -7.39 -1.88 -6.30
CA CYS A 106 -7.53 -0.83 -5.29
C CYS A 106 -6.45 0.25 -5.47
N CYS A 107 -5.18 -0.16 -5.59
CA CYS A 107 -4.07 0.75 -5.87
C CYS A 107 -4.33 1.61 -7.13
N ARG A 108 -4.73 0.98 -8.23
CA ARG A 108 -5.01 1.66 -9.50
C ARG A 108 -6.18 2.65 -9.39
N VAL A 109 -7.27 2.27 -8.74
CA VAL A 109 -8.45 3.13 -8.55
C VAL A 109 -8.12 4.33 -7.67
N CYS A 110 -7.33 4.13 -6.61
CA CYS A 110 -6.90 5.19 -5.71
C CYS A 110 -5.98 6.19 -6.42
N LEU A 111 -5.00 5.70 -7.18
CA LEU A 111 -4.12 6.54 -8.00
C LEU A 111 -4.90 7.32 -9.07
N SER A 112 -5.85 6.67 -9.76
CA SER A 112 -6.64 7.31 -10.82
C SER A 112 -7.54 8.44 -10.32
N LYS A 113 -8.15 8.28 -9.15
CA LYS A 113 -9.12 9.26 -8.63
C LYS A 113 -8.51 10.29 -7.71
N ASN A 114 -7.20 10.21 -7.43
CA ASN A 114 -6.53 11.00 -6.39
C ASN A 114 -7.36 10.99 -5.08
N ARG A 115 -8.05 9.87 -4.80
CA ARG A 115 -8.95 9.70 -3.66
C ARG A 115 -8.21 9.01 -2.53
N ASN A 116 -8.67 9.25 -1.30
CA ASN A 116 -8.15 8.48 -0.18
C ASN A 116 -8.49 6.99 -0.41
N PRO A 117 -7.57 6.06 -0.15
CA PRO A 117 -7.83 4.62 -0.32
C PRO A 117 -8.98 4.12 0.54
N ILE A 118 -9.16 4.78 1.69
CA ILE A 118 -10.25 4.59 2.64
C ILE A 118 -11.63 4.72 1.96
N ASP A 119 -11.77 5.59 0.95
CA ASP A 119 -13.04 5.80 0.23
C ASP A 119 -13.30 4.75 -0.84
N CYS A 120 -12.28 4.01 -1.30
CA CYS A 120 -12.41 3.04 -2.38
C CYS A 120 -12.82 1.64 -1.91
N GLN A 121 -12.79 1.38 -0.60
CA GLN A 121 -13.21 0.10 -0.02
C GLN A 121 -14.68 0.01 0.39
N LYS A 122 -15.43 1.12 0.32
CA LYS A 122 -16.86 1.17 0.69
C LYS A 122 -17.82 1.04 -0.50
N SER A 123 -17.32 0.59 -1.65
CA SER A 123 -18.10 0.42 -2.89
C SER A 123 -18.38 -1.05 -3.17
#